data_AF-A0A3D8HUY1-F1
#
_entry.id   AF-A0A3D8HUY1-F1
#
_cell.length_a   1.000
_cell.length_b   1.000
_cell.length_c   1.000
_cell.angle_alpha   90.00
_cell.angle_beta   90.00
_cell.angle_gamma   90.00
#
_symmetry.space_group_name_H-M   'P 1'
#
loop_
_entity.id
_entity.type
_entity.pdbx_description
1 polymer ?
#
loop_
_entity_poly.entity_id
_entity_poly.type
_entity_poly.pdbx_seq_one_letter_code
_entity_poly.pdbx_strand_id
1 'polypeptide(L)'
;MQKSTKPKSTTKKNIAKSTKSVKFLRDKMREADFRLVDLAEFLYISRPTAYKFIELYERGQKDKIQAKVLRLFEFIDKQEDLSRIGILRHIATINLGKQDTKESKAQKEEIIASLLKKESKTKIDFIDLLSSSEIYDAILEYLLECAKIIARPAPTQSDLEKLEPLIAFYASLNLKISLNYTIE
;
A
#
# COMPACT_ATOMS: atom_id res chain seq x y z
N MET A 1 6.51 23.75 -78.34
CA MET A 1 6.63 24.30 -76.97
C MET A 1 5.77 23.46 -76.04
N GLN A 2 6.40 22.86 -75.03
CA GLN A 2 5.76 22.03 -74.00
C GLN A 2 4.98 22.92 -73.02
N LYS A 3 3.85 22.44 -72.51
CA LYS A 3 3.63 22.18 -71.07
C LYS A 3 2.25 21.58 -70.82
N SER A 4 2.28 20.28 -70.61
CA SER A 4 1.32 19.47 -69.87
C SER A 4 1.23 19.91 -68.40
N THR A 5 0.03 20.11 -67.88
CA THR A 5 -0.24 20.18 -66.44
C THR A 5 -1.22 19.08 -66.03
N LYS A 6 -0.74 18.24 -65.12
CA LYS A 6 -1.35 17.04 -64.53
C LYS A 6 -2.55 17.38 -63.62
N PRO A 7 -3.52 16.46 -63.47
CA PRO A 7 -4.33 16.36 -62.26
C PRO A 7 -3.68 15.35 -61.29
N LYS A 8 -3.46 15.73 -60.03
CA LYS A 8 -3.30 14.79 -58.91
C LYS A 8 -3.91 15.38 -57.64
N SER A 9 -5.21 15.11 -57.45
CA SER A 9 -5.84 15.16 -56.13
C SER A 9 -5.42 13.92 -55.35
N THR A 10 -4.39 14.06 -54.52
CA THR A 10 -4.12 13.08 -53.46
C THR A 10 -4.47 13.71 -52.13
N THR A 11 -5.68 13.40 -51.66
CA THR A 11 -6.14 13.59 -50.28
C THR A 11 -5.21 12.82 -49.34
N LYS A 12 -4.17 13.48 -48.82
CA LYS A 12 -3.47 12.99 -47.63
C LYS A 12 -4.35 13.34 -46.43
N LYS A 13 -5.23 12.40 -46.05
CA LYS A 13 -5.76 12.33 -44.69
C LYS A 13 -4.56 12.22 -43.75
N ASN A 14 -4.19 13.34 -43.13
CA ASN A 14 -3.34 13.35 -41.95
C ASN A 14 -4.14 12.65 -40.84
N ILE A 15 -3.99 11.33 -40.75
CA ILE A 15 -4.29 10.59 -39.55
C ILE A 15 -3.21 11.01 -38.57
N ALA A 16 -3.51 12.04 -37.77
CA ALA A 16 -2.78 12.31 -36.55
C ALA A 16 -2.99 11.08 -35.66
N LYS A 17 -2.08 10.10 -35.79
CA LYS A 17 -1.86 9.11 -34.75
C LYS A 17 -1.54 9.91 -33.49
N SER A 18 -2.50 9.97 -32.58
CA SER A 18 -2.27 10.33 -31.19
C SER A 18 -1.28 9.30 -30.61
N THR A 19 0.01 9.51 -30.86
CA THR A 19 1.07 8.91 -30.08
C THR A 19 1.01 9.58 -28.72
N LYS A 20 0.18 9.04 -27.82
CA LYS A 20 0.21 9.34 -26.39
C LYS A 20 1.64 8.98 -25.95
N SER A 21 2.52 9.98 -25.85
CA SER A 21 3.88 9.75 -25.38
C SER A 21 3.75 9.19 -23.96
N VAL A 22 4.41 8.06 -23.70
CA VAL A 22 4.49 7.50 -22.36
C VAL A 22 5.26 8.52 -21.53
N LYS A 23 4.54 9.35 -20.77
CA LYS A 23 5.15 10.38 -19.92
C LYS A 23 5.80 9.70 -18.72
N PHE A 24 7.02 10.12 -18.41
CA PHE A 24 7.70 9.68 -17.20
C PHE A 24 6.99 10.21 -15.96
N LEU A 25 7.17 9.53 -14.82
CA LEU A 25 6.51 9.88 -13.57
C LEU A 25 6.86 11.31 -13.15
N ARG A 26 8.11 11.72 -13.35
CA ARG A 26 8.58 13.09 -13.08
C ARG A 26 7.86 14.13 -13.91
N ASP A 27 7.56 13.82 -15.16
CA ASP A 27 6.85 14.77 -16.04
C ASP A 27 5.41 14.96 -15.57
N LYS A 28 4.72 13.87 -15.20
CA LYS A 28 3.36 13.93 -14.62
C LYS A 28 3.32 14.71 -13.31
N MET A 29 4.30 14.48 -12.43
CA MET A 29 4.45 15.24 -11.19
C MET A 29 4.66 16.73 -11.46
N ARG A 30 5.54 17.08 -12.41
CA ARG A 30 5.82 18.47 -12.78
C ARG A 30 4.59 19.16 -13.36
N GLU A 31 3.83 18.48 -14.22
CA GLU A 31 2.58 19.00 -14.81
C GLU A 31 1.52 19.27 -13.73
N ALA A 32 1.50 18.47 -12.68
CA ALA A 32 0.61 18.63 -11.54
C ALA A 32 1.10 19.68 -10.51
N ASP A 33 2.16 20.45 -10.80
CA ASP A 33 2.84 21.34 -9.84
C ASP A 33 3.24 20.65 -8.52
N PHE A 34 3.61 19.37 -8.60
CA PHE A 34 4.10 18.60 -7.48
C PHE A 34 5.59 18.31 -7.65
N ARG A 35 6.42 18.96 -6.86
CA ARG A 35 7.88 18.90 -7.03
C ARG A 35 8.45 17.76 -6.22
N LEU A 36 9.68 17.38 -6.56
CA LEU A 36 10.42 16.38 -5.79
C LEU A 36 10.65 16.80 -4.34
N VAL A 37 10.79 18.11 -4.08
CA VAL A 37 10.94 18.62 -2.71
C VAL A 37 9.69 18.29 -1.89
N ASP A 38 8.50 18.50 -2.45
CA ASP A 38 7.24 18.10 -1.82
C ASP A 38 7.25 16.59 -1.56
N LEU A 39 7.60 15.77 -2.56
CA LEU A 39 7.65 14.32 -2.41
C LEU A 39 8.57 13.87 -1.27
N ALA A 40 9.79 14.43 -1.19
CA ALA A 40 10.76 14.09 -0.16
C ALA A 40 10.26 14.44 1.24
N GLU A 41 9.63 15.62 1.38
CA GLU A 41 9.00 16.08 2.62
C GLU A 41 7.82 15.20 3.03
N PHE A 42 6.91 14.89 2.09
CA PHE A 42 5.74 14.04 2.36
C PHE A 42 6.08 12.61 2.72
N LEU A 43 7.18 12.09 2.20
CA LEU A 43 7.63 10.74 2.48
C LEU A 43 8.58 10.65 3.67
N TYR A 44 8.97 11.79 4.28
CA TYR A 44 9.99 11.86 5.33
C TYR A 44 11.31 11.17 4.93
N ILE A 45 11.74 11.35 3.68
CA ILE A 45 12.98 10.78 3.13
C ILE A 45 13.89 11.87 2.57
N SER A 46 15.17 11.53 2.41
CA SER A 46 16.11 12.43 1.74
C SER A 46 15.72 12.63 0.27
N ARG A 47 16.03 13.81 -0.29
CA ARG A 47 15.86 14.08 -1.73
C ARG A 47 16.59 13.06 -2.62
N PRO A 48 17.83 12.63 -2.31
CA PRO A 48 18.47 11.53 -3.03
C PRO A 48 17.66 10.23 -3.01
N THR A 49 17.07 9.88 -1.87
CA THR A 49 16.20 8.69 -1.76
C THR A 49 14.94 8.83 -2.61
N ALA A 50 14.29 10.01 -2.62
CA ALA A 50 13.13 10.28 -3.46
C ALA A 50 13.46 10.13 -4.96
N TYR A 51 14.60 10.70 -5.39
CA TYR A 51 15.13 10.49 -6.74
C TYR A 51 15.33 9.02 -7.06
N LYS A 52 15.93 8.27 -6.12
CA LYS A 52 16.21 6.86 -6.32
C LYS A 52 14.95 6.03 -6.49
N PHE A 53 13.91 6.32 -5.71
CA PHE A 53 12.62 5.62 -5.84
C PHE A 53 11.94 5.89 -7.18
N ILE A 54 12.01 7.12 -7.69
CA ILE A 54 11.47 7.42 -9.03
C ILE A 54 12.23 6.62 -10.10
N GLU A 55 13.56 6.55 -10.04
CA GLU A 55 14.34 5.73 -10.98
C GLU A 55 13.98 4.25 -10.91
N LEU A 56 13.84 3.70 -9.70
CA LEU A 56 13.44 2.31 -9.52
C LEU A 56 12.06 2.04 -10.12
N TYR A 57 11.12 2.98 -9.96
CA TYR A 57 9.77 2.88 -10.51
C TYR A 57 9.79 2.89 -12.04
N GLU A 58 10.50 3.85 -12.64
CA GLU A 58 10.64 4.00 -14.09
C GLU A 58 11.37 2.82 -14.75
N ARG A 59 12.23 2.12 -14.00
CA ARG A 59 12.91 0.88 -14.43
C ARG A 59 12.10 -0.40 -14.17
N GLY A 60 10.89 -0.29 -13.61
CA GLY A 60 10.05 -1.44 -13.28
C GLY A 60 10.51 -2.26 -12.06
N GLN A 61 11.51 -1.79 -11.31
CA GLN A 61 12.02 -2.44 -10.09
C GLN A 61 11.16 -2.10 -8.87
N LYS A 62 9.86 -2.35 -8.99
CA LYS A 62 8.83 -1.95 -8.01
C LYS A 62 8.98 -2.65 -6.66
N ASP A 63 9.54 -3.86 -6.65
CA ASP A 63 9.84 -4.67 -5.47
C ASP A 63 10.82 -3.99 -4.50
N LYS A 64 11.63 -3.05 -4.99
CA LYS A 64 12.63 -2.32 -4.21
C LYS A 64 12.11 -0.99 -3.65
N ILE A 65 10.83 -0.70 -3.84
CA ILE A 65 10.19 0.55 -3.42
C ILE A 65 9.28 0.24 -2.24
N GLN A 66 9.33 1.08 -1.21
CA GLN A 66 8.40 0.95 -0.08
C GLN A 66 6.95 1.03 -0.60
N ALA A 67 6.10 0.09 -0.16
CA ALA A 67 4.73 -0.06 -0.68
C ALA A 67 3.91 1.24 -0.68
N LYS A 68 4.10 2.07 0.36
CA LYS A 68 3.47 3.38 0.51
C LYS A 68 3.82 4.35 -0.64
N VAL A 69 5.10 4.38 -1.01
CA VAL A 69 5.66 5.20 -2.09
C VAL A 69 5.21 4.65 -3.45
N LEU A 70 5.24 3.33 -3.60
CA LEU A 70 4.79 2.66 -4.81
C LEU A 70 3.32 2.99 -5.12
N ARG A 71 2.43 2.94 -4.12
CA ARG A 71 1.02 3.29 -4.30
C ARG A 71 0.82 4.72 -4.78
N LEU A 72 1.56 5.68 -4.22
CA LEU A 72 1.53 7.06 -4.68
C LEU A 72 1.96 7.18 -6.15
N PHE A 73 3.03 6.49 -6.53
CA PHE A 73 3.54 6.54 -7.90
C PHE A 73 2.56 5.90 -8.88
N GLU A 74 1.95 4.78 -8.54
CA GLU A 74 0.94 4.13 -9.37
C GLU A 74 -0.32 4.99 -9.52
N PHE A 75 -0.71 5.72 -8.47
CA PHE A 75 -1.79 6.70 -8.55
C PHE A 75 -1.45 7.82 -9.53
N ILE A 76 -0.29 8.47 -9.37
CA ILE A 76 0.19 9.54 -10.28
C ILE A 76 0.24 9.03 -11.73
N ASP A 77 0.69 7.80 -11.94
CA ASP A 77 0.88 7.23 -13.25
C ASP A 77 -0.44 6.86 -13.95
N LYS A 78 -1.47 6.47 -13.20
CA LYS A 78 -2.79 6.11 -13.74
C LYS A 78 -3.68 7.32 -14.07
N GLN A 79 -3.41 8.50 -13.51
CA GLN A 79 -4.25 9.68 -13.71
C GLN A 79 -3.83 10.48 -14.96
N GLU A 80 -4.80 10.81 -15.80
CA GLU A 80 -4.58 11.63 -17.01
C GLU A 80 -4.63 13.13 -16.72
N ASP A 81 -5.47 13.56 -15.77
CA ASP A 81 -5.64 14.94 -15.34
C ASP A 81 -5.32 15.07 -13.85
N LEU A 82 -4.02 15.17 -13.58
CA LEU A 82 -3.48 15.15 -12.23
C LEU A 82 -3.25 16.58 -11.72
N SER A 83 -3.84 16.91 -10.58
CA SER A 83 -3.61 18.19 -9.89
C SER A 83 -2.83 18.01 -8.59
N ARG A 84 -2.12 19.07 -8.16
CA ARG A 84 -1.42 19.12 -6.86
C ARG A 84 -2.34 18.71 -5.71
N ILE A 85 -3.55 19.29 -5.67
CA ILE A 85 -4.55 19.00 -4.64
C ILE A 85 -4.96 17.52 -4.68
N GLY A 86 -5.09 16.93 -5.87
CA GLY A 86 -5.38 15.50 -6.04
C GLY A 86 -4.28 14.61 -5.45
N ILE A 87 -3.00 14.95 -5.69
CA ILE A 87 -1.85 14.24 -5.14
C ILE A 87 -1.83 14.37 -3.61
N LEU A 88 -1.98 15.59 -3.07
CA LEU A 88 -2.00 15.85 -1.63
C LEU A 88 -3.12 15.10 -0.92
N ARG A 89 -4.33 15.08 -1.50
CA ARG A 89 -5.46 14.30 -0.99
C ARG A 89 -5.11 12.81 -0.95
N HIS A 90 -4.51 12.28 -2.01
CA HIS A 90 -4.13 10.88 -2.06
C HIS A 90 -3.03 10.53 -1.04
N ILE A 91 -2.03 11.40 -0.88
CA ILE A 91 -0.99 11.27 0.16
C ILE A 91 -1.64 11.29 1.55
N ALA A 92 -2.60 12.18 1.81
CA ALA A 92 -3.34 12.21 3.06
C ALA A 92 -4.10 10.89 3.29
N THR A 93 -4.75 10.32 2.28
CA THR A 93 -5.38 8.99 2.37
C THR A 93 -4.37 7.88 2.67
N ILE A 94 -3.19 7.93 2.05
CA ILE A 94 -2.10 6.97 2.29
C ILE A 94 -1.49 7.12 3.70
N ASN A 95 -1.37 8.35 4.21
CA ASN A 95 -0.68 8.69 5.46
C ASN A 95 -1.57 8.57 6.70
N LEU A 96 -2.83 9.02 6.59
CA LEU A 96 -3.74 9.13 7.73
C LEU A 96 -4.55 7.88 7.98
N GLY A 97 -4.44 6.85 7.13
CA GLY A 97 -5.29 5.66 7.28
C GLY A 97 -6.77 6.06 7.35
N LYS A 98 -7.30 6.62 6.25
CA LYS A 98 -8.74 6.77 6.01
C LYS A 98 -9.51 7.50 7.12
N GLN A 99 -9.59 8.83 7.04
CA GLN A 99 -10.76 9.55 7.52
C GLN A 99 -11.61 9.94 6.29
N ASP A 100 -12.88 9.54 6.33
CA ASP A 100 -14.02 10.07 5.55
C ASP A 100 -14.15 9.76 4.05
N THR A 101 -13.83 8.54 3.62
CA THR A 101 -14.54 7.96 2.47
C THR A 101 -15.12 6.62 2.86
N LYS A 102 -16.42 6.41 2.63
CA LYS A 102 -17.09 5.11 2.76
C LYS A 102 -16.45 4.15 1.76
N GLU A 103 -15.37 3.51 2.15
CA GLU A 103 -14.73 2.51 1.31
C GLU A 103 -15.61 1.29 1.21
N SER A 104 -15.65 0.74 0.00
CA SER A 104 -16.29 -0.54 -0.22
C SER A 104 -15.55 -1.60 0.58
N LYS A 105 -16.30 -2.56 1.14
CA LYS A 105 -15.76 -3.71 1.87
C LYS A 105 -14.61 -4.39 1.12
N ALA A 106 -14.73 -4.53 -0.21
CA ALA A 106 -13.71 -5.13 -1.06
C ALA A 106 -12.37 -4.37 -1.04
N GLN A 107 -12.40 -3.03 -0.93
CA GLN A 107 -11.18 -2.22 -0.85
C GLN A 107 -10.49 -2.35 0.51
N LYS A 108 -11.27 -2.51 1.60
CA LYS A 108 -10.72 -2.80 2.93
C LYS A 108 -10.05 -4.18 2.95
N GLU A 109 -10.72 -5.19 2.40
CA GLU A 109 -10.21 -6.56 2.30
C GLU A 109 -8.89 -6.61 1.51
N GLU A 110 -8.80 -5.93 0.36
CA GLU A 110 -7.57 -5.86 -0.45
C GLU A 110 -6.40 -5.22 0.29
N ILE A 111 -6.66 -4.13 1.04
CA ILE A 111 -5.65 -3.46 1.84
C ILE A 111 -5.15 -4.37 2.95
N ILE A 112 -6.04 -5.04 3.68
CA ILE A 112 -5.65 -5.95 4.75
C ILE A 112 -4.87 -7.14 4.17
N ALA A 113 -5.33 -7.72 3.05
CA ALA A 113 -4.64 -8.81 2.37
C ALA A 113 -3.19 -8.45 2.03
N SER A 114 -2.96 -7.22 1.53
CA SER A 114 -1.63 -6.73 1.16
C SER A 114 -0.65 -6.57 2.34
N LEU A 115 -1.15 -6.50 3.58
CA LEU A 115 -0.34 -6.38 4.79
C LEU A 115 0.05 -7.74 5.40
N LEU A 116 -0.57 -8.83 4.95
CA LEU A 116 -0.31 -10.17 5.48
C LEU A 116 0.89 -10.81 4.79
N LYS A 117 1.76 -11.48 5.57
CA LYS A 117 2.86 -12.30 5.03
C LYS A 117 2.37 -13.47 4.16
N LYS A 118 1.13 -13.92 4.39
CA LYS A 118 0.44 -14.96 3.62
C LYS A 118 -1.04 -14.62 3.62
N GLU A 119 -1.67 -14.64 2.46
CA GLU A 119 -3.10 -14.41 2.33
C GLU A 119 -3.90 -15.38 3.20
N SER A 120 -4.85 -14.82 3.97
CA SER A 120 -5.73 -15.58 4.83
C SER A 120 -7.03 -14.81 5.01
N LYS A 121 -8.11 -15.34 4.44
CA LYS A 121 -9.43 -14.74 4.53
C LYS A 121 -9.87 -14.53 5.98
N THR A 122 -9.65 -15.52 6.85
CA THR A 122 -9.96 -15.42 8.28
C THR A 122 -9.22 -14.27 8.97
N LYS A 123 -7.96 -14.02 8.62
CA LYS A 123 -7.21 -12.88 9.17
C LYS A 123 -7.73 -11.55 8.62
N ILE A 124 -8.11 -11.51 7.36
CA ILE A 124 -8.70 -10.32 6.73
C ILE A 124 -10.00 -9.95 7.44
N ASP A 125 -10.92 -10.91 7.55
CA ASP A 125 -12.21 -10.72 8.21
C ASP A 125 -12.05 -10.30 9.68
N PHE A 126 -11.10 -10.92 10.40
CA PHE A 126 -10.85 -10.59 11.80
C PHE A 126 -10.26 -9.19 11.98
N ILE A 127 -9.35 -8.75 11.13
CA ILE A 127 -8.78 -7.40 11.20
C ILE A 127 -9.84 -6.33 10.87
N ASP A 128 -10.73 -6.60 9.91
CA ASP A 128 -11.86 -5.70 9.62
C ASP A 128 -12.81 -5.60 10.82
N LEU A 129 -13.05 -6.73 11.51
CA LEU A 129 -13.84 -6.79 12.74
C LEU A 129 -13.21 -5.98 13.88
N LEU A 130 -11.91 -6.15 14.14
CA LEU A 130 -11.17 -5.38 15.15
C LEU A 130 -11.17 -3.88 14.85
N SER A 131 -11.18 -3.51 13.57
CA SER A 131 -11.17 -2.10 13.16
C SER A 131 -12.55 -1.44 13.26
N SER A 132 -13.61 -2.21 13.45
CA SER A 132 -15.00 -1.74 13.38
C SER A 132 -15.77 -1.95 14.70
N SER A 133 -15.18 -2.62 15.69
CA SER A 133 -15.85 -3.02 16.94
C SER A 133 -14.91 -2.87 18.12
N GLU A 134 -15.40 -2.21 19.18
CA GLU A 134 -14.67 -2.00 20.44
C GLU A 134 -14.75 -3.21 21.39
N ILE A 135 -15.57 -4.22 21.06
CA ILE A 135 -15.80 -5.40 21.93
C ILE A 135 -14.49 -6.15 22.24
N TYR A 136 -13.50 -6.04 21.35
CA TYR A 136 -12.23 -6.74 21.49
C TYR A 136 -11.12 -5.91 22.13
N ASP A 137 -11.31 -4.59 22.34
CA ASP A 137 -10.22 -3.70 22.73
C ASP A 137 -9.55 -4.11 24.05
N ALA A 138 -10.36 -4.52 25.03
CA ALA A 138 -9.86 -4.99 26.32
C ALA A 138 -9.05 -6.30 26.22
N ILE A 139 -9.43 -7.21 25.31
CA ILE A 139 -8.70 -8.48 25.15
C ILE A 139 -7.46 -8.32 24.25
N LEU A 140 -7.42 -7.30 23.39
CA LEU A 140 -6.26 -7.04 22.53
C LEU A 140 -5.01 -6.77 23.35
N GLU A 141 -5.11 -6.00 24.43
CA GLU A 141 -3.97 -5.74 25.33
C GLU A 141 -3.40 -7.04 25.90
N TYR A 142 -4.29 -7.90 26.43
CA TYR A 142 -3.92 -9.23 26.93
C TYR A 142 -3.25 -10.10 25.85
N LEU A 143 -3.81 -10.17 24.65
CA LEU A 143 -3.25 -10.97 23.54
C LEU A 143 -1.88 -10.44 23.10
N LEU A 144 -1.66 -9.12 23.14
CA LEU A 144 -0.35 -8.51 22.86
C LEU A 144 0.67 -8.85 23.93
N GLU A 145 0.29 -8.88 25.21
CA GLU A 145 1.17 -9.36 26.28
C GLU A 145 1.54 -10.82 26.09
N CYS A 146 0.56 -11.68 25.81
CA CYS A 146 0.79 -13.09 25.54
C CYS A 146 1.77 -13.29 24.37
N ALA A 147 1.59 -12.54 23.28
CA ALA A 147 2.48 -12.61 22.13
C ALA A 147 3.93 -12.24 22.48
N LYS A 148 4.14 -11.23 23.34
CA LYS A 148 5.47 -10.85 23.84
C LYS A 148 6.10 -11.98 24.66
N ILE A 149 5.31 -12.65 25.52
CA ILE A 149 5.78 -13.76 26.34
C ILE A 149 6.17 -14.95 25.46
N ILE A 150 5.31 -15.35 24.52
CA ILE A 150 5.55 -16.49 23.61
C ILE A 150 6.80 -16.29 22.75
N ALA A 151 7.12 -15.04 22.40
CA ALA A 151 8.32 -14.70 21.63
C ALA A 151 9.61 -14.74 22.47
N ARG A 152 9.54 -14.79 23.81
CA ARG A 152 10.73 -14.84 24.66
C ARG A 152 11.33 -16.26 24.68
N PRO A 153 12.67 -16.37 24.70
CA PRO A 153 13.33 -17.67 24.79
C PRO A 153 13.22 -18.32 26.17
N ALA A 154 13.06 -17.52 27.24
CA ALA A 154 12.94 -18.00 28.62
C ALA A 154 11.92 -17.14 29.40
N PRO A 155 10.63 -17.49 29.38
CA PRO A 155 9.60 -16.82 30.17
C PRO A 155 9.76 -17.17 31.66
N THR A 156 9.36 -16.23 32.52
CA THR A 156 9.34 -16.44 33.98
C THR A 156 8.09 -17.21 34.41
N GLN A 157 8.07 -17.74 35.65
CA GLN A 157 6.87 -18.39 36.19
C GLN A 157 5.63 -17.47 36.15
N SER A 158 5.80 -16.19 36.49
CA SER A 158 4.72 -15.20 36.40
C SER A 158 4.25 -14.96 34.96
N ASP A 159 5.15 -15.06 33.98
CA ASP A 159 4.76 -14.98 32.57
C ASP A 159 3.91 -16.20 32.15
N LEU A 160 4.22 -17.39 32.68
CA LEU A 160 3.45 -18.62 32.41
C LEU A 160 2.04 -18.55 33.01
N GLU A 161 1.90 -18.04 34.23
CA GLU A 161 0.60 -17.81 34.87
C GLU A 161 -0.30 -16.90 34.02
N LYS A 162 0.27 -15.85 33.42
CA LYS A 162 -0.46 -14.96 32.51
C LYS A 162 -0.94 -15.65 31.23
N LEU A 163 -0.26 -16.70 30.77
CA LEU A 163 -0.64 -17.46 29.58
C LEU A 163 -1.69 -18.53 29.86
N GLU A 164 -1.92 -18.94 31.11
CA GLU A 164 -2.87 -19.99 31.46
C GLU A 164 -4.27 -19.78 30.87
N PRO A 165 -4.88 -18.57 30.93
CA PRO A 165 -6.20 -18.36 30.34
C PRO A 165 -6.21 -18.60 28.82
N LEU A 166 -5.15 -18.19 28.11
CA LEU A 166 -5.01 -18.42 26.68
C LEU A 166 -4.82 -19.91 26.37
N ILE A 167 -4.02 -20.62 27.16
CA ILE A 167 -3.79 -22.07 27.01
C ILE A 167 -5.11 -22.83 27.24
N ALA A 168 -5.83 -22.51 28.32
CA ALA A 168 -7.12 -23.11 28.63
C ALA A 168 -8.16 -22.84 27.53
N PHE A 169 -8.17 -21.62 26.98
CA PHE A 169 -9.04 -21.28 25.85
C PHE A 169 -8.74 -22.14 24.61
N TYR A 170 -7.47 -22.26 24.21
CA TYR A 170 -7.07 -23.13 23.10
C TYR A 170 -7.46 -24.60 23.36
N ALA A 171 -7.23 -25.10 24.57
CA ALA A 171 -7.58 -26.46 24.96
C ALA A 171 -9.10 -26.71 24.86
N SER A 172 -9.94 -25.76 25.30
CA SER A 172 -11.39 -25.88 25.20
C SER A 172 -11.91 -25.93 23.75
N LEU A 173 -11.13 -25.43 22.80
CA LEU A 173 -11.40 -25.50 21.36
C LEU A 173 -10.73 -26.71 20.67
N ASN A 174 -10.12 -27.62 21.43
CA ASN A 174 -9.29 -28.73 20.92
C ASN A 174 -8.12 -28.27 20.03
N LEU A 175 -7.56 -27.08 20.30
CA LEU A 175 -6.40 -26.53 19.63
C LEU A 175 -5.16 -26.60 20.53
N LYS A 176 -3.97 -26.63 19.90
CA LYS A 176 -2.69 -26.52 20.61
C LYS A 176 -2.04 -25.19 20.28
N ILE A 177 -1.56 -24.50 21.30
CA ILE A 177 -0.75 -23.30 21.14
C ILE A 177 0.71 -23.71 20.90
N SER A 178 1.33 -23.15 19.86
CA SER A 178 2.75 -23.39 19.58
C SER A 178 3.60 -22.49 20.47
N LEU A 179 4.25 -23.07 21.48
CA LEU A 179 5.20 -22.38 22.35
C LEU A 179 6.62 -22.63 21.86
N ASN A 180 7.47 -21.62 21.93
CA ASN A 180 8.89 -21.72 21.53
C ASN A 180 9.78 -22.27 22.64
N TYR A 181 9.19 -22.76 23.73
CA TYR A 181 9.84 -23.29 24.92
C TYR A 181 9.01 -24.44 25.47
N THR A 182 9.65 -25.35 26.21
CA THR A 182 9.01 -26.47 26.88
C THR A 182 8.52 -26.01 28.24
N ILE A 183 7.25 -26.30 28.58
CA ILE A 183 6.76 -26.21 29.95
C ILE A 183 7.14 -27.55 30.60
N GLU A 184 8.11 -27.54 31.52
CA GLU A 184 8.45 -28.70 32.36
C GLU A 184 7.45 -28.86 33.51
#